data_AF-A0A2A4T0K1-F1
#
_entry.id   AF-A0A2A4T0K1-F1
#
_cell.length_a   1.000
_cell.length_b   1.000
_cell.length_c   1.000
_cell.angle_alpha   90.00
_cell.angle_beta   90.00
_cell.angle_gamma   90.00
#
_symmetry.space_group_name_H-M   'P 1'
#
loop_
_entity.id
_entity.type
_entity.pdbx_description
1 polymer ?
#
loop_
_entity_poly.entity_id
_entity_poly.type
_entity_poly.pdbx_seq_one_letter_code
_entity_poly.pdbx_strand_id
1 'polypeptide(L)'
;METFKKTLDELIPKLNNEIDTLHGEAIDDIFLSGDANMYEVLNKIDGIEAKFKELEERSSKYNTWQEVLQTSPTMFENLDQLREDFNLRALMWRSLKQWEELTEGWAKQKFDSIDAKSIQVQADKFAKICSRVEKNLPENPIGTKLKDLVDTFKGAMPIVVALRNDNLKEHHWGEIKSLIN
;
A
#
# COMPACT_ATOMS: atom_id res chain seq x y z
N MET A 1 17.64 -37.24 18.77
CA MET A 1 17.83 -36.43 17.54
C MET A 1 16.94 -36.92 16.40
N GLU A 2 16.87 -38.23 16.16
CA GLU A 2 16.08 -38.82 15.06
C GLU A 2 14.56 -38.57 15.17
N THR A 3 14.02 -38.60 16.39
CA THR A 3 12.61 -38.24 16.68
C THR A 3 12.30 -36.77 16.38
N PHE A 4 13.24 -35.86 16.67
CA PHE A 4 13.07 -34.43 16.41
C PHE A 4 13.19 -34.10 14.92
N LYS A 5 14.09 -34.78 14.18
CA LYS A 5 14.15 -34.70 12.71
C LYS A 5 12.82 -35.10 12.07
N LYS A 6 12.24 -36.24 12.48
CA LYS A 6 10.89 -36.66 12.02
C LYS A 6 9.80 -35.64 12.34
N THR A 7 9.89 -34.98 13.49
CA THR A 7 8.93 -33.93 13.86
C THR A 7 9.03 -32.73 12.91
N LEU A 8 10.24 -32.31 12.55
CA LEU A 8 10.47 -31.24 11.55
C LEU A 8 9.92 -31.62 10.18
N ASP A 9 10.14 -32.87 9.74
CA ASP A 9 9.64 -33.38 8.47
C ASP A 9 8.09 -33.36 8.40
N GLU A 10 7.40 -33.43 9.54
CA GLU A 10 5.95 -33.28 9.63
C GLU A 10 5.48 -31.82 9.77
N LEU A 11 6.30 -30.95 10.36
CA LEU A 11 5.96 -29.54 10.60
C LEU A 11 6.12 -28.66 9.36
N ILE A 12 7.10 -28.96 8.50
CA ILE A 12 7.36 -28.20 7.26
C ILE A 12 6.16 -28.27 6.29
N PRO A 13 5.58 -29.45 5.97
CA PRO A 13 4.40 -29.53 5.12
C PRO A 13 3.18 -28.81 5.70
N LYS A 14 3.02 -28.85 7.04
CA LYS A 14 1.93 -28.12 7.71
C LYS A 14 2.09 -26.61 7.55
N LEU A 15 3.31 -26.10 7.73
CA LEU A 15 3.60 -24.69 7.51
C LEU A 15 3.34 -24.29 6.05
N ASN A 16 3.72 -25.13 5.07
CA ASN A 16 3.43 -24.86 3.67
C ASN A 16 1.93 -24.78 3.39
N ASN A 17 1.13 -25.70 3.91
CA ASN A 17 -0.33 -25.64 3.75
C ASN A 17 -0.95 -24.38 4.40
N GLU A 18 -0.42 -23.94 5.54
CA GLU A 18 -0.85 -22.69 6.18
C GLU A 18 -0.48 -21.46 5.33
N ILE A 19 0.71 -21.44 4.74
CA ILE A 19 1.15 -20.39 3.80
C ILE A 19 0.25 -20.35 2.57
N ASP A 20 -0.04 -21.50 1.98
CA ASP A 20 -0.87 -21.60 0.76
C ASP A 20 -2.32 -21.17 1.06
N THR A 21 -2.83 -21.49 2.24
CA THR A 21 -4.15 -21.02 2.70
C THR A 21 -4.16 -19.49 2.82
N LEU A 22 -3.14 -18.91 3.46
CA LEU A 22 -3.02 -17.46 3.58
C LEU A 22 -2.81 -16.78 2.22
N HIS A 23 -2.13 -17.43 1.28
CA HIS A 23 -1.98 -16.94 -0.08
C HIS A 23 -3.30 -16.88 -0.83
N GLY A 24 -4.13 -17.92 -0.72
CA GLY A 24 -5.50 -17.88 -1.22
C GLY A 24 -6.32 -16.72 -0.64
N GLU A 25 -6.20 -16.47 0.67
CA GLU A 25 -6.82 -15.29 1.30
C GLU A 25 -6.25 -13.98 0.73
N ALA A 26 -4.94 -13.88 0.50
CA ALA A 26 -4.25 -12.66 0.08
C ALA A 26 -4.52 -12.23 -1.36
N ILE A 27 -4.86 -13.17 -2.24
CA ILE A 27 -5.15 -12.90 -3.66
C ILE A 27 -6.65 -12.73 -3.96
N ASP A 28 -7.51 -12.81 -2.94
CA ASP A 28 -8.97 -12.66 -3.06
C ASP A 28 -9.35 -11.39 -3.86
N ASP A 29 -10.34 -11.52 -4.74
CA ASP A 29 -10.84 -10.46 -5.62
C ASP A 29 -11.43 -9.29 -4.83
N ILE A 30 -11.79 -9.48 -3.56
CA ILE A 30 -12.23 -8.40 -2.68
C ILE A 30 -11.19 -7.26 -2.59
N PHE A 31 -9.90 -7.56 -2.75
CA PHE A 31 -8.84 -6.56 -2.74
C PHE A 31 -8.73 -5.75 -4.04
N LEU A 32 -9.41 -6.17 -5.10
CA LEU A 32 -9.49 -5.46 -6.37
C LEU A 32 -10.88 -4.85 -6.61
N SER A 33 -11.89 -5.23 -5.82
CA SER A 33 -13.25 -4.73 -5.94
C SER A 33 -13.39 -3.28 -5.47
N GLY A 34 -14.13 -2.48 -6.24
CA GLY A 34 -14.45 -1.08 -5.92
C GLY A 34 -15.56 -0.90 -4.89
N ASP A 35 -16.35 -1.94 -4.62
CA ASP A 35 -17.52 -1.87 -3.73
C ASP A 35 -17.17 -2.12 -2.25
N ALA A 36 -15.93 -2.51 -1.96
CA ALA A 36 -15.50 -2.88 -0.62
C ALA A 36 -15.21 -1.63 0.24
N ASN A 37 -15.60 -1.70 1.52
CA ASN A 37 -15.30 -0.63 2.48
C ASN A 37 -13.78 -0.57 2.76
N MET A 38 -13.18 0.61 2.57
CA MET A 38 -11.74 0.81 2.75
C MET A 38 -11.23 0.36 4.12
N TYR A 39 -11.95 0.65 5.20
CA TYR A 39 -11.52 0.26 6.56
C TYR A 39 -11.58 -1.25 6.77
N GLU A 40 -12.62 -1.91 6.26
CA GLU A 40 -12.74 -3.37 6.33
C GLU A 40 -11.64 -4.06 5.54
N VAL A 41 -11.33 -3.57 4.33
CA VAL A 41 -10.26 -4.11 3.49
C VAL A 41 -8.90 -3.92 4.13
N LEU A 42 -8.62 -2.73 4.69
CA LEU A 42 -7.37 -2.47 5.40
C LEU A 42 -7.22 -3.34 6.65
N ASN A 43 -8.30 -3.55 7.42
CA ASN A 43 -8.26 -4.47 8.56
C ASN A 43 -7.94 -5.90 8.13
N LYS A 44 -8.48 -6.37 6.98
CA LYS A 44 -8.13 -7.67 6.42
C LYS A 44 -6.66 -7.73 5.98
N ILE A 45 -6.17 -6.69 5.31
CA ILE A 45 -4.75 -6.56 4.93
C ILE A 45 -3.86 -6.65 6.19
N ASP A 46 -4.19 -5.91 7.25
CA ASP A 46 -3.40 -5.92 8.48
C ASP A 46 -3.42 -7.31 9.15
N GLY A 47 -4.57 -8.00 9.13
CA GLY A 47 -4.68 -9.37 9.63
C GLY A 47 -3.85 -10.39 8.82
N ILE A 48 -3.84 -10.26 7.48
CA ILE A 48 -3.03 -11.10 6.61
C ILE A 48 -1.54 -10.82 6.84
N GLU A 49 -1.14 -9.56 6.98
CA GLU A 49 0.25 -9.20 7.26
C GLU A 49 0.73 -9.73 8.62
N ALA A 50 -0.14 -9.72 9.64
CA ALA A 50 0.17 -10.29 10.95
C ALA A 50 0.41 -11.80 10.86
N LYS A 51 -0.52 -12.54 10.23
CA LYS A 51 -0.36 -13.99 9.99
C LYS A 51 0.89 -14.29 9.16
N PHE A 52 1.16 -13.48 8.13
CA PHE A 52 2.35 -13.63 7.28
C PHE A 52 3.65 -13.50 8.10
N LYS A 53 3.73 -12.52 8.99
CA LYS A 53 4.89 -12.36 9.90
C LYS A 53 5.07 -13.55 10.84
N GLU A 54 3.98 -14.08 11.39
CA GLU A 54 4.02 -15.29 12.22
C GLU A 54 4.56 -16.50 11.44
N LEU A 55 4.16 -16.67 10.18
CA LEU A 55 4.64 -17.73 9.31
C LEU A 55 6.12 -17.55 8.95
N GLU A 56 6.57 -16.31 8.71
CA GLU A 56 7.97 -15.99 8.48
C GLU A 56 8.85 -16.27 9.70
N GLU A 57 8.40 -15.90 10.90
CA GLU A 57 9.12 -16.22 12.14
C GLU A 57 9.23 -17.74 12.35
N ARG A 58 8.16 -18.48 12.05
CA ARG A 58 8.16 -19.95 12.13
C ARG A 58 9.08 -20.58 11.08
N SER A 59 9.07 -20.10 9.85
CA SER A 59 9.95 -20.62 8.79
C SER A 59 11.43 -20.38 9.13
N SER A 60 11.77 -19.20 9.63
CA SER A 60 13.11 -18.86 10.12
C SER A 60 13.54 -19.76 11.29
N LYS A 61 12.63 -20.02 12.22
CA LYS A 61 12.87 -20.92 13.35
C LYS A 61 13.13 -22.36 12.90
N TYR A 62 12.38 -22.85 11.91
CA TYR A 62 12.58 -24.18 11.35
C TYR A 62 13.94 -24.30 10.65
N ASN A 63 14.32 -23.28 9.89
CA ASN A 63 15.64 -23.22 9.25
C ASN A 63 16.79 -23.22 10.28
N THR A 64 16.64 -22.47 11.38
CA THR A 64 17.61 -22.48 12.49
C THR A 64 17.72 -23.88 13.11
N TRP A 65 16.60 -24.57 13.31
CA TRP A 65 16.61 -25.95 13.81
C TRP A 65 17.27 -26.92 12.83
N GLN A 66 17.02 -26.77 11.53
CA GLN A 66 17.65 -27.59 10.50
C GLN A 66 19.17 -27.38 10.47
N GLU A 67 19.64 -26.15 10.65
CA GLU A 67 21.07 -25.82 10.76
C GLU A 67 21.72 -26.49 11.97
N VAL A 68 21.11 -26.38 13.16
CA VAL A 68 21.58 -27.04 14.40
C VAL A 68 21.64 -28.56 14.24
N LEU A 69 20.72 -29.14 13.48
CA LEU A 69 20.66 -30.58 13.21
C LEU A 69 21.54 -31.05 12.04
N GLN A 70 22.30 -30.13 11.44
CA GLN A 70 23.15 -30.35 10.27
C GLN A 70 22.36 -30.96 9.10
N THR A 71 21.16 -30.44 8.89
CA THR A 71 20.28 -30.77 7.76
C THR A 71 20.16 -29.57 6.83
N SER A 72 19.82 -29.82 5.56
CA SER A 72 19.63 -28.72 4.60
C SER A 72 18.48 -27.83 5.07
N PRO A 73 18.66 -26.50 5.12
CA PRO A 73 17.55 -25.57 5.31
C PRO A 73 16.50 -25.74 4.21
N THR A 74 15.24 -25.50 4.55
CA THR A 74 14.14 -25.49 3.59
C THR A 74 13.97 -24.10 3.00
N MET A 75 13.86 -24.05 1.67
CA MET A 75 13.46 -22.84 0.96
C MET A 75 11.94 -22.81 0.87
N PHE A 76 11.32 -21.78 1.45
CA PHE A 76 9.87 -21.59 1.48
C PHE A 76 9.43 -20.70 0.32
N GLU A 77 9.52 -21.20 -0.91
CA GLU A 77 9.21 -20.44 -2.13
C GLU A 77 7.77 -19.89 -2.15
N ASN A 78 6.82 -20.63 -1.56
CA ASN A 78 5.44 -20.19 -1.42
C ASN A 78 5.28 -18.97 -0.49
N LEU A 79 6.14 -18.83 0.52
CA LEU A 79 6.16 -17.65 1.40
C LEU A 79 6.66 -16.41 0.64
N ASP A 80 7.68 -16.59 -0.19
CA ASP A 80 8.20 -15.51 -1.04
C ASP A 80 7.16 -15.09 -2.08
N GLN A 81 6.47 -16.04 -2.73
CA GLN A 81 5.39 -15.77 -3.66
C GLN A 81 4.23 -15.01 -2.99
N LEU A 82 3.81 -15.46 -1.79
CA LEU A 82 2.80 -14.77 -0.98
C LEU A 82 3.18 -13.33 -0.73
N ARG A 83 4.43 -13.09 -0.31
CA ARG A 83 4.95 -11.75 -0.07
C ARG A 83 4.85 -10.88 -1.32
N GLU A 84 5.28 -11.38 -2.47
CA GLU A 84 5.27 -10.61 -3.71
C GLU A 84 3.85 -10.22 -4.14
N ASP A 85 2.93 -11.19 -4.16
CA ASP A 85 1.54 -10.98 -4.62
C ASP A 85 0.74 -10.08 -3.68
N PHE A 86 0.93 -10.23 -2.37
CA PHE A 86 0.21 -9.46 -1.35
C PHE A 86 0.70 -8.01 -1.24
N ASN A 87 2.02 -7.79 -1.31
CA ASN A 87 2.63 -6.50 -1.03
C ASN A 87 2.08 -5.37 -1.91
N LEU A 88 1.83 -5.66 -3.19
CA LEU A 88 1.36 -4.63 -4.11
C LEU A 88 -0.10 -4.23 -3.84
N ARG A 89 -0.95 -5.20 -3.49
CA ARG A 89 -2.35 -4.96 -3.08
C ARG A 89 -2.40 -4.15 -1.79
N ALA A 90 -1.59 -4.53 -0.80
CA ALA A 90 -1.46 -3.79 0.45
C ALA A 90 -0.95 -2.35 0.22
N LEU A 91 0.06 -2.19 -0.63
CA LEU A 91 0.60 -0.88 -1.00
C LEU A 91 -0.47 0.00 -1.65
N MET A 92 -1.27 -0.55 -2.57
CA MET A 92 -2.34 0.19 -3.26
C MET A 92 -3.36 0.77 -2.28
N TRP A 93 -3.95 -0.08 -1.42
CA TRP A 93 -4.98 0.36 -0.47
C TRP A 93 -4.45 1.34 0.58
N ARG A 94 -3.26 1.08 1.12
CA ARG A 94 -2.62 1.99 2.08
C ARG A 94 -2.28 3.32 1.44
N SER A 95 -1.87 3.32 0.17
CA SER A 95 -1.59 4.55 -0.58
C SER A 95 -2.86 5.35 -0.82
N LEU A 96 -3.98 4.70 -1.15
CA LEU A 96 -5.28 5.36 -1.28
C LEU A 96 -5.69 6.06 0.02
N LYS A 97 -5.66 5.34 1.15
CA LYS A 97 -5.95 5.94 2.47
C LYS A 97 -5.01 7.10 2.78
N GLN A 98 -3.70 6.90 2.61
CA GLN A 98 -2.71 7.93 2.91
C GLN A 98 -2.92 9.19 2.04
N TRP A 99 -3.28 9.00 0.78
CA TRP A 99 -3.56 10.12 -0.12
C TRP A 99 -4.81 10.89 0.29
N GLU A 100 -5.90 10.20 0.64
CA GLU A 100 -7.12 10.84 1.15
C GLU A 100 -6.84 11.64 2.44
N GLU A 101 -6.05 11.09 3.38
CA GLU A 101 -5.65 11.80 4.60
C GLU A 101 -4.77 13.03 4.33
N LEU A 102 -3.80 12.92 3.42
CA LEU A 102 -2.92 14.03 3.04
C LEU A 102 -3.71 15.16 2.37
N THR A 103 -4.57 14.82 1.42
CA THR A 103 -5.36 15.82 0.68
C THR A 103 -6.39 16.51 1.58
N GLU A 104 -7.03 15.79 2.50
CA GLU A 104 -7.87 16.39 3.53
C GLU A 104 -7.08 17.33 4.45
N GLY A 105 -5.87 16.93 4.85
CA GLY A 105 -4.96 17.76 5.63
C GLY A 105 -4.58 19.05 4.92
N TRP A 106 -4.20 18.98 3.64
CA TRP A 106 -3.86 20.15 2.83
C TRP A 106 -5.05 21.07 2.61
N ALA A 107 -6.24 20.53 2.39
CA ALA A 107 -7.47 21.30 2.24
C ALA A 107 -7.83 22.11 3.51
N LYS A 108 -7.44 21.63 4.70
CA LYS A 108 -7.68 22.32 5.98
C LYS A 108 -6.58 23.33 6.34
N GLN A 109 -5.45 23.35 5.63
CA GLN A 109 -4.37 24.29 5.90
C GLN A 109 -4.72 25.71 5.44
N LYS A 110 -4.19 26.72 6.14
CA LYS A 110 -4.28 28.10 5.66
C LYS A 110 -3.54 28.22 4.35
N PHE A 111 -4.15 28.90 3.39
CA PHE A 111 -3.64 29.00 2.02
C PHE A 111 -2.18 29.48 1.95
N ASP A 112 -1.81 30.47 2.75
CA ASP A 112 -0.45 31.03 2.80
C ASP A 112 0.60 30.03 3.31
N SER A 113 0.18 29.10 4.17
CA SER A 113 1.04 28.08 4.81
C SER A 113 1.23 26.82 3.98
N ILE A 114 0.56 26.71 2.82
CA ILE A 114 0.66 25.54 1.95
C ILE A 114 2.07 25.43 1.37
N ASP A 115 2.79 24.34 1.66
CA ASP A 115 4.06 24.05 1.00
C ASP A 115 3.83 23.31 -0.32
N ALA A 116 3.69 24.09 -1.41
CA ALA A 116 3.48 23.55 -2.75
C ALA A 116 4.61 22.60 -3.22
N LYS A 117 5.85 22.81 -2.76
CA LYS A 117 6.99 21.95 -3.14
C LYS A 117 6.90 20.60 -2.45
N SER A 118 6.59 20.59 -1.15
CA SER A 118 6.37 19.35 -0.40
C SER A 118 5.23 18.52 -1.00
N ILE A 119 4.12 19.19 -1.33
CA ILE A 119 2.97 18.56 -1.99
C ILE A 119 3.35 17.94 -3.33
N GLN A 120 4.11 18.65 -4.17
CA GLN A 120 4.58 18.13 -5.46
C GLN A 120 5.41 16.85 -5.28
N VAL A 121 6.31 16.82 -4.29
CA VAL A 121 7.11 15.63 -3.97
C VAL A 121 6.23 14.45 -3.56
N GLN A 122 5.19 14.68 -2.76
CA GLN A 122 4.22 13.63 -2.43
C GLN A 122 3.49 13.17 -3.69
N ALA A 123 2.94 14.08 -4.48
CA ALA A 123 2.21 13.73 -5.69
C ALA A 123 3.04 12.88 -6.67
N ASP A 124 4.33 13.18 -6.84
CA ASP A 124 5.23 12.39 -7.68
C ASP A 124 5.56 11.02 -7.07
N LYS A 125 5.62 10.90 -5.74
CA LYS A 125 5.72 9.61 -5.05
C LYS A 125 4.49 8.75 -5.33
N PHE A 126 3.28 9.28 -5.18
CA PHE A 126 2.05 8.53 -5.41
C PHE A 126 1.85 8.19 -6.89
N ALA A 127 2.19 9.09 -7.81
CA ALA A 127 2.16 8.79 -9.25
C ALA A 127 3.03 7.57 -9.61
N LYS A 128 4.23 7.44 -9.02
CA LYS A 128 5.08 6.25 -9.19
C LYS A 128 4.44 4.98 -8.64
N ILE A 129 3.71 5.08 -7.53
CA ILE A 129 2.96 3.95 -6.96
C ILE A 129 1.84 3.54 -7.93
N CYS A 130 1.07 4.50 -8.46
CA CYS A 130 0.03 4.24 -9.46
C CYS A 130 0.61 3.50 -10.67
N SER A 131 1.71 3.99 -11.25
CA SER A 131 2.35 3.32 -12.40
C SER A 131 2.82 1.90 -12.06
N ARG A 132 3.30 1.65 -10.83
CA ARG A 132 3.69 0.30 -10.39
C ARG A 132 2.46 -0.61 -10.26
N VAL A 133 1.37 -0.11 -9.69
CA VAL A 133 0.10 -0.83 -9.56
C VAL A 133 -0.45 -1.18 -10.94
N GLU A 134 -0.56 -0.22 -11.85
CA GLU A 134 -1.07 -0.43 -13.22
C GLU A 134 -0.24 -1.44 -14.02
N LYS A 135 1.07 -1.51 -13.78
CA LYS A 135 1.96 -2.43 -14.51
C LYS A 135 1.86 -3.88 -14.02
N ASN A 136 1.60 -4.10 -12.74
CA ASN A 136 1.77 -5.41 -12.11
C ASN A 136 0.47 -5.99 -11.53
N LEU A 137 -0.60 -5.21 -11.42
CA LEU A 137 -1.93 -5.72 -11.09
C LEU A 137 -2.86 -5.61 -12.32
N PRO A 138 -3.86 -6.51 -12.43
CA PRO A 138 -4.96 -6.32 -13.38
C PRO A 138 -5.64 -4.97 -13.19
N GLU A 139 -6.28 -4.47 -14.26
CA GLU A 139 -7.09 -3.26 -14.18
C GLU A 139 -8.12 -3.39 -13.05
N ASN A 140 -8.13 -2.42 -12.16
CA ASN A 140 -8.97 -2.45 -10.97
C ASN A 140 -9.43 -1.03 -10.58
N PRO A 141 -10.68 -0.87 -10.09
CA PRO A 141 -11.23 0.43 -9.70
C PRO A 141 -10.41 1.21 -8.67
N ILE A 142 -9.71 0.51 -7.77
CA ILE A 142 -8.96 1.13 -6.66
C ILE A 142 -7.71 1.85 -7.17
N GLY A 143 -6.95 1.17 -8.04
CA GLY A 143 -5.79 1.74 -8.72
C GLY A 143 -6.18 2.94 -9.59
N THR A 144 -7.27 2.81 -10.35
CA THR A 144 -7.82 3.91 -11.16
C THR A 144 -8.24 5.09 -10.28
N LYS A 145 -8.98 4.84 -9.20
CA LYS A 145 -9.39 5.90 -8.25
C LYS A 145 -8.19 6.63 -7.66
N LEU A 146 -7.17 5.91 -7.19
CA LEU A 146 -5.96 6.53 -6.64
C LEU A 146 -5.27 7.41 -7.69
N LYS A 147 -5.14 6.92 -8.93
CA LYS A 147 -4.54 7.68 -10.03
C LYS A 147 -5.31 8.94 -10.35
N ASP A 148 -6.62 8.85 -10.50
CA ASP A 148 -7.48 9.98 -10.81
C ASP A 148 -7.39 11.06 -9.73
N LEU A 149 -7.35 10.65 -8.45
CA LEU A 149 -7.16 11.58 -7.33
C LEU A 149 -5.79 12.27 -7.37
N VAL A 150 -4.72 11.54 -7.67
CA VAL A 150 -3.37 12.10 -7.78
C VAL A 150 -3.27 13.06 -8.95
N ASP A 151 -3.77 12.67 -10.12
CA ASP A 151 -3.69 13.47 -11.35
C ASP A 151 -4.55 14.73 -11.27
N THR A 152 -5.77 14.62 -10.73
CA THR A 152 -6.65 15.78 -10.47
C THR A 152 -5.96 16.79 -9.56
N PHE A 153 -5.36 16.30 -8.47
CA PHE A 153 -4.67 17.17 -7.52
C PHE A 153 -3.44 17.83 -8.15
N LYS A 154 -2.63 17.09 -8.92
CA LYS A 154 -1.50 17.63 -9.68
C LYS A 154 -1.94 18.70 -10.68
N GLY A 155 -3.08 18.51 -11.35
CA GLY A 155 -3.66 19.49 -12.27
C GLY A 155 -4.08 20.78 -11.59
N ALA A 156 -4.49 20.74 -10.32
CA ALA A 156 -4.83 21.91 -9.52
C ALA A 156 -3.61 22.66 -8.96
N MET A 157 -2.46 22.01 -8.83
CA MET A 157 -1.27 22.61 -8.20
C MET A 157 -0.75 23.90 -8.85
N PRO A 158 -0.70 24.05 -10.19
CA PRO A 158 -0.34 25.31 -10.81
C PRO A 158 -1.23 26.48 -10.38
N ILE A 159 -2.52 26.23 -10.15
CA ILE A 159 -3.47 27.24 -9.67
C ILE A 159 -3.11 27.63 -8.23
N VAL A 160 -2.87 26.65 -7.36
CA VAL A 160 -2.46 26.89 -5.97
C VAL A 160 -1.17 27.72 -5.91
N VAL A 161 -0.18 27.41 -6.74
CA VAL A 161 1.05 28.19 -6.83
C VAL A 161 0.80 29.62 -7.32
N ALA A 162 -0.01 29.78 -8.37
CA ALA A 162 -0.35 31.10 -8.91
C ALA A 162 -1.06 31.98 -7.86
N LEU A 163 -2.00 31.39 -7.11
CA LEU A 163 -2.76 32.05 -6.05
C LEU A 163 -1.91 32.36 -4.80
N ARG A 164 -0.75 31.72 -4.63
CA ARG A 164 0.22 32.03 -3.56
C ARG A 164 1.26 33.08 -3.95
N ASN A 165 1.11 33.73 -5.09
CA ASN A 165 2.04 34.76 -5.51
C ASN A 165 1.91 36.00 -4.60
N ASP A 166 2.99 36.38 -3.91
CA ASP A 166 3.05 37.55 -3.01
C ASP A 166 2.69 38.89 -3.70
N ASN A 167 2.70 38.92 -5.04
CA ASN A 167 2.26 40.08 -5.81
C ASN A 167 0.72 40.19 -5.95
N LEU A 168 -0.04 39.19 -5.49
CA LEU A 168 -1.51 39.23 -5.47
C LEU A 168 -2.01 40.17 -4.37
N LYS A 169 -2.45 41.36 -4.79
CA LYS A 169 -3.08 42.36 -3.93
C LYS A 169 -4.58 42.10 -3.77
N GLU A 170 -5.17 42.76 -2.78
CA GLU A 170 -6.58 42.62 -2.40
C GLU A 170 -7.58 42.79 -3.56
N HIS A 171 -7.29 43.68 -4.51
CA HIS A 171 -8.14 43.87 -5.70
C HIS A 171 -8.13 42.65 -6.64
N HIS A 172 -7.00 41.97 -6.82
CA HIS A 172 -6.93 40.73 -7.61
C HIS A 172 -7.78 39.63 -6.95
N TRP A 173 -7.78 39.54 -5.62
CA TRP A 173 -8.64 38.61 -4.89
C TRP A 173 -10.13 38.95 -5.03
N GLY A 174 -10.47 40.24 -5.13
CA GLY A 174 -11.83 40.70 -5.44
C GLY A 174 -12.29 40.23 -6.81
N GLU A 175 -11.45 40.38 -7.84
CA GLU A 175 -11.73 39.91 -9.20
C GLU A 175 -11.88 38.38 -9.26
N ILE A 176 -10.94 37.64 -8.65
CA ILE A 176 -10.99 36.17 -8.59
C ILE A 176 -12.28 35.69 -7.91
N LYS A 177 -12.66 36.29 -6.77
CA LYS A 177 -13.90 35.94 -6.07
C LYS A 177 -15.15 36.27 -6.89
N SER A 178 -15.12 37.34 -7.70
CA SER A 178 -16.24 37.68 -8.58
C SER A 178 -16.41 36.72 -9.76
N LEU A 179 -15.35 36.03 -10.19
CA LEU A 179 -15.36 35.05 -11.27
C LEU A 179 -15.73 33.63 -10.82
N ILE A 180 -15.54 33.33 -9.52
CA ILE A 180 -15.87 32.02 -8.93
C ILE A 180 -17.34 31.96 -8.47
N ASN A 181 -17.98 33.12 -8.26
CA ASN A 181 -19.40 33.25 -7.90
C ASN A 181 -20.33 33.20 -9.13
#